data_AF-A0A6J6V3Q8-F1
#
_entry.id   AF-A0A6J6V3Q8-F1
#
_cell.length_a   1.000
_cell.length_b   1.000
_cell.length_c   1.000
_cell.angle_alpha   90.00
_cell.angle_beta   90.00
_cell.angle_gamma   90.00
#
_symmetry.space_group_name_H-M   'P 1'
#
loop_
_entity.id
_entity.type
_entity.pdbx_description
1 polymer ?
#
loop_
_entity_poly.entity_id
_entity_poly.type
_entity_poly.pdbx_seq_one_letter_code
_entity_poly.pdbx_strand_id
1 'polypeptide(L)'
;MTYASILQGLLNDEYQDIRVLNYGFSGATLPRLVERIEQSEVKEDDLVIAYIGINEAAHLMIAKSTAISKLFRLIPKYGELISVLAQKSLVAEWLKSATVKQLWEINSDGRINFENGLTRLVEFCNKSDASLVLVLQPSLFTKKVASSYEIELLKQVNLNFYRLMKACYEEIEEILRAKIGQKVFFNSAITLMDSCKISPYIDTFHVDDSGNQQIAECIFDLVKRLR
;
A
#
# COMPACT_ATOMS: atom_id res chain seq x y z
N MET A 1 15.89 7.45 2.97
CA MET A 1 15.10 8.69 2.71
C MET A 1 13.67 8.27 2.37
N THR A 2 12.63 9.10 2.56
CA THR A 2 11.27 8.72 2.11
C THR A 2 10.94 9.40 0.79
N TYR A 3 10.07 8.80 -0.04
CA TYR A 3 9.62 9.45 -1.28
C TYR A 3 9.04 10.85 -1.02
N ALA A 4 8.38 11.09 0.12
CA ALA A 4 7.81 12.40 0.46
C ALA A 4 8.89 13.47 0.68
N SER A 5 10.03 13.11 1.30
CA SER A 5 11.17 14.04 1.44
C SER A 5 11.86 14.34 0.11
N ILE A 6 11.94 13.35 -0.80
CA ILE A 6 12.48 13.54 -2.14
C ILE A 6 11.55 14.44 -2.96
N LEU A 7 10.24 14.18 -2.88
CA LEU A 7 9.21 14.98 -3.56
C LEU A 7 9.26 16.45 -3.13
N GLN A 8 9.45 16.74 -1.84
CA GLN A 8 9.65 18.12 -1.38
C GLN A 8 10.87 18.77 -2.04
N GLY A 9 11.97 18.01 -2.20
CA GLY A 9 13.17 18.49 -2.91
C GLY A 9 12.87 18.85 -4.36
N LEU A 10 12.25 17.94 -5.10
CA LEU A 10 11.84 18.16 -6.51
C LEU A 10 10.91 19.37 -6.64
N LEU A 11 9.96 19.52 -5.72
CA LEU A 11 9.05 20.65 -5.70
C LEU A 11 9.76 21.96 -5.39
N ASN A 12 10.73 21.99 -4.46
CA ASN A 12 11.48 23.22 -4.15
C ASN A 12 12.26 23.77 -5.35
N ASP A 13 12.69 22.90 -6.26
CA ASP A 13 13.43 23.28 -7.46
C ASP A 13 12.55 24.02 -8.48
N GLU A 14 11.23 23.77 -8.50
CA GLU A 14 10.28 24.38 -9.45
C GLU A 14 9.25 25.34 -8.79
N TYR A 15 8.92 25.13 -7.52
CA TYR A 15 7.82 25.76 -6.79
C TYR A 15 8.22 26.07 -5.34
N GLN A 16 8.48 27.34 -5.02
CA GLN A 16 8.89 27.74 -3.66
C GLN A 16 7.74 27.82 -2.65
N ASP A 17 6.49 27.76 -3.13
CA ASP A 17 5.26 27.91 -2.35
C ASP A 17 4.66 26.57 -1.90
N ILE A 18 5.12 25.43 -2.42
CA ILE A 18 4.57 24.11 -2.06
C ILE A 18 5.28 23.51 -0.86
N ARG A 19 4.47 23.02 0.09
CA ARG A 19 4.92 22.19 1.19
C ARG A 19 4.27 20.81 1.15
N VAL A 20 5.09 19.78 1.26
CA VAL A 20 4.67 18.38 1.40
C VAL A 20 4.50 18.04 2.88
N LEU A 21 3.29 17.64 3.26
CA LEU A 21 2.97 17.15 4.60
C LEU A 21 2.76 15.64 4.57
N ASN A 22 3.67 14.88 5.19
CA ASN A 22 3.60 13.42 5.18
C ASN A 22 2.83 12.89 6.40
N TYR A 23 1.64 12.32 6.15
CA TYR A 23 0.81 11.66 7.16
C TYR A 23 0.93 10.12 7.16
N GLY A 24 1.77 9.56 6.29
CA GLY A 24 2.02 8.12 6.21
C GLY A 24 2.64 7.56 7.49
N PHE A 25 2.32 6.30 7.81
CA PHE A 25 2.94 5.54 8.88
C PHE A 25 2.93 4.05 8.56
N SER A 26 3.82 3.30 9.22
CA SER A 26 4.00 1.86 8.94
C SER A 26 2.72 1.06 9.19
N GLY A 27 2.37 0.19 8.25
CA GLY A 27 1.20 -0.70 8.34
C GLY A 27 -0.16 0.01 8.28
N ALA A 28 -0.19 1.29 7.89
CA ALA A 28 -1.44 2.03 7.74
C ALA A 28 -2.28 1.48 6.58
N THR A 29 -3.57 1.31 6.82
CA THR A 29 -4.59 1.13 5.79
C THR A 29 -5.31 2.46 5.53
N LEU A 30 -5.98 2.57 4.38
CA LEU A 30 -6.74 3.75 4.00
C LEU A 30 -7.69 4.25 5.10
N PRO A 31 -8.53 3.42 5.77
CA PRO A 31 -9.38 3.90 6.85
C PRO A 31 -8.62 4.64 7.97
N ARG A 32 -7.44 4.13 8.36
CA ARG A 32 -6.62 4.77 9.40
C ARG A 32 -5.91 6.03 8.91
N LEU A 33 -5.54 6.07 7.62
CA LEU A 33 -5.01 7.29 7.00
C LEU A 33 -6.09 8.37 6.94
N VAL A 34 -7.34 8.00 6.67
CA VAL A 34 -8.49 8.92 6.65
C VAL A 34 -8.74 9.52 8.02
N GLU A 35 -8.75 8.70 9.09
CA GLU A 35 -8.86 9.22 10.47
C GLU A 35 -7.80 10.28 10.79
N ARG A 36 -6.59 10.14 10.23
CA ARG A 36 -5.48 11.07 10.45
C ARG A 36 -5.58 12.32 9.58
N ILE A 37 -5.94 12.20 8.31
CA ILE A 37 -6.03 13.36 7.40
C ILE A 37 -7.22 14.26 7.76
N GLU A 38 -8.32 13.70 8.26
CA GLU A 38 -9.46 14.47 8.73
C GLU A 38 -9.14 15.33 9.97
N GLN A 39 -8.06 15.03 10.69
CA GLN A 39 -7.56 15.84 11.80
C GLN A 39 -6.56 16.92 11.35
N SER A 40 -6.27 17.01 10.05
CA SER A 40 -5.32 17.97 9.50
C SER A 40 -6.01 19.20 8.90
N GLU A 41 -5.23 20.25 8.66
CA GLU A 41 -5.71 21.52 8.10
C GLU A 41 -5.69 21.52 6.56
N VAL A 42 -6.37 20.55 5.92
CA VAL A 42 -6.56 20.58 4.45
C VAL A 42 -7.48 21.72 4.07
N LYS A 43 -7.03 22.56 3.14
CA LYS A 43 -7.73 23.77 2.65
C LYS A 43 -8.14 23.62 1.19
N GLU A 44 -8.89 24.61 0.72
CA GLU A 44 -9.17 24.81 -0.70
C GLU A 44 -7.85 24.86 -1.48
N ASP A 45 -7.87 24.29 -2.70
CA ASP A 45 -6.71 24.15 -3.60
C ASP A 45 -5.55 23.26 -3.11
N ASP A 46 -5.63 22.67 -1.91
CA ASP A 46 -4.68 21.65 -1.49
C ASP A 46 -4.82 20.38 -2.35
N LEU A 47 -3.71 19.65 -2.46
CA LEU A 47 -3.65 18.35 -3.12
C LEU A 47 -3.40 17.25 -2.09
N VAL A 48 -4.40 16.39 -1.90
CA VAL A 48 -4.29 15.18 -1.08
C VAL A 48 -3.83 14.02 -1.95
N ILE A 49 -2.74 13.36 -1.58
CA ILE A 49 -2.23 12.18 -2.30
C ILE A 49 -2.40 10.95 -1.41
N ALA A 50 -3.24 10.01 -1.84
CA ALA A 50 -3.39 8.72 -1.20
C ALA A 50 -2.54 7.67 -1.94
N TYR A 51 -1.34 7.43 -1.43
CA TYR A 51 -0.44 6.37 -1.90
C TYR A 51 -0.71 5.08 -1.13
N ILE A 52 -1.37 4.12 -1.78
CA ILE A 52 -1.98 2.94 -1.15
C ILE A 52 -1.79 1.68 -2.00
N GLY A 53 -1.95 0.49 -1.42
CA GLY A 53 -2.08 -0.76 -2.17
C GLY A 53 -1.78 -2.03 -1.38
N ILE A 54 -0.59 -2.16 -0.78
CA ILE A 54 -0.16 -3.46 -0.22
C ILE A 54 -0.90 -3.78 1.06
N ASN A 55 -1.11 -2.78 1.92
CA ASN A 55 -1.83 -2.97 3.17
C ASN A 55 -3.31 -3.17 2.88
N GLU A 56 -3.88 -2.46 1.91
CA GLU A 56 -5.23 -2.66 1.41
C GLU A 56 -5.37 -4.10 0.89
N ALA A 57 -4.50 -4.52 -0.01
CA ALA A 57 -4.54 -5.86 -0.59
C ALA A 57 -4.35 -6.95 0.48
N ALA A 58 -3.48 -6.74 1.47
CA ALA A 58 -3.34 -7.65 2.60
C ALA A 58 -4.62 -7.76 3.45
N HIS A 59 -5.35 -6.66 3.66
CA HIS A 59 -6.61 -6.67 4.41
C HIS A 59 -7.80 -7.19 3.60
N LEU A 60 -7.72 -7.15 2.27
CA LEU A 60 -8.64 -7.84 1.37
C LEU A 60 -8.45 -9.37 1.38
N MET A 61 -7.46 -9.89 2.11
CA MET A 61 -7.22 -11.32 2.27
C MET A 61 -7.47 -11.77 3.71
N ILE A 62 -7.93 -13.00 3.86
CA ILE A 62 -8.01 -13.70 5.15
C ILE A 62 -7.37 -15.08 5.04
N ALA A 63 -6.63 -15.46 6.08
CA ALA A 63 -6.07 -16.79 6.21
C ALA A 63 -7.09 -17.74 6.84
N LYS A 64 -7.59 -18.71 6.07
CA LYS A 64 -8.27 -19.89 6.61
C LYS A 64 -7.23 -20.85 7.18
N SER A 65 -7.25 -21.04 8.49
CA SER A 65 -6.45 -22.06 9.16
C SER A 65 -6.97 -23.44 8.77
N THR A 66 -6.14 -24.24 8.09
CA THR A 66 -6.38 -25.68 7.92
C THR A 66 -5.41 -26.43 8.84
N ALA A 67 -5.90 -26.81 10.03
CA ALA A 67 -5.26 -27.65 11.04
C ALA A 67 -3.86 -27.18 11.55
N ILE A 68 -3.81 -26.77 12.82
CA ILE A 68 -2.55 -26.63 13.58
C ILE A 68 -1.88 -28.02 13.64
N SER A 69 -0.63 -28.14 13.19
CA SER A 69 0.10 -29.41 13.30
C SER A 69 0.17 -29.82 14.77
N LYS A 70 -0.08 -31.10 15.06
CA LYS A 70 -0.16 -31.64 16.44
C LYS A 70 1.10 -31.35 17.29
N LEU A 71 2.23 -31.04 16.65
CA LEU A 71 3.52 -30.74 17.27
C LEU A 71 3.50 -29.46 18.15
N PHE A 72 2.68 -28.47 17.80
CA PHE A 72 2.67 -27.15 18.49
C PHE A 72 1.60 -27.02 19.59
N ARG A 73 0.82 -28.08 19.87
CA ARG A 73 -0.04 -28.15 21.07
C ARG A 73 0.75 -28.23 22.39
N LEU A 74 2.07 -28.42 22.32
CA LEU A 74 2.95 -28.69 23.46
C LEU A 74 3.64 -27.46 24.06
N ILE A 75 3.48 -26.26 23.47
CA ILE A 75 4.04 -25.03 24.02
C ILE A 75 2.90 -24.17 24.60
N PRO A 76 2.72 -24.14 25.93
CA PRO A 76 1.77 -23.24 26.57
C PRO A 76 2.12 -21.80 26.23
N LYS A 77 1.12 -20.97 25.90
CA LYS A 77 1.26 -19.53 25.61
C LYS A 77 1.95 -19.14 24.30
N TYR A 78 2.19 -20.07 23.37
CA TYR A 78 2.67 -19.74 22.02
C TYR A 78 1.74 -18.76 21.29
N GLY A 79 0.42 -18.91 21.46
CA GLY A 79 -0.58 -18.00 20.90
C GLY A 79 -0.46 -16.57 21.41
N GLU A 80 -0.18 -16.38 22.70
CA GLU A 80 -0.05 -15.06 23.35
C GLU A 80 1.26 -14.35 22.95
N LEU A 81 2.37 -15.08 22.90
CA LEU A 81 3.67 -14.53 22.54
C LEU A 81 3.70 -14.03 21.08
N ILE A 82 3.01 -14.75 20.21
CA ILE A 82 2.87 -14.40 18.79
C ILE A 82 1.81 -13.32 18.58
N SER A 83 0.70 -13.30 19.35
CA SER A 83 -0.31 -12.23 19.24
C SER A 83 0.26 -10.87 19.65
N VAL A 84 1.14 -10.82 20.66
CA VAL A 84 1.83 -9.59 21.08
C VAL A 84 2.79 -9.07 20.00
N LEU A 85 3.42 -9.97 19.23
CA LEU A 85 4.29 -9.61 18.11
C LEU A 85 3.48 -9.22 16.86
N ALA A 86 2.38 -9.91 16.59
CA ALA A 86 1.44 -9.61 15.50
C ALA A 86 0.69 -8.29 15.70
N GLN A 87 0.34 -7.96 16.95
CA GLN A 87 -0.22 -6.66 17.34
C GLN A 87 0.73 -5.48 17.05
N LYS A 88 2.03 -5.74 16.90
CA LYS A 88 3.06 -4.72 16.63
C LYS A 88 3.54 -4.69 15.18
N SER A 89 3.28 -5.72 14.38
CA SER A 89 3.70 -5.79 12.98
C SER A 89 2.91 -6.84 12.18
N LEU A 90 2.19 -6.41 11.14
CA LEU A 90 1.50 -7.28 10.18
C LEU A 90 2.48 -8.18 9.40
N VAL A 91 3.76 -7.77 9.29
CA VAL A 91 4.83 -8.59 8.70
C VAL A 91 5.16 -9.81 9.59
N ALA A 92 4.96 -9.71 10.90
CA ALA A 92 5.15 -10.84 11.82
C ALA A 92 3.99 -11.85 11.75
N GLU A 93 2.76 -11.39 11.50
CA GLU A 93 1.63 -12.26 11.19
C GLU A 93 1.81 -12.97 9.84
N TRP A 94 2.44 -12.28 8.88
CA TRP A 94 2.86 -12.84 7.60
C TRP A 94 3.97 -13.90 7.75
N LEU A 95 5.01 -13.69 8.57
CA LEU A 95 6.02 -14.72 8.87
C LEU A 95 5.42 -15.99 9.51
N LYS A 96 4.37 -15.82 10.32
CA LYS A 96 3.59 -16.94 10.89
C LYS A 96 2.80 -17.72 9.83
N SER A 97 2.37 -17.04 8.75
CA SER A 97 1.66 -17.67 7.63
C SER A 97 2.57 -18.45 6.68
N ALA A 98 3.83 -18.05 6.54
CA ALA A 98 4.83 -18.76 5.73
C ALA A 98 5.19 -20.14 6.31
N THR A 99 4.91 -20.36 7.61
CA THR A 99 5.26 -21.59 8.35
C THR A 99 4.07 -22.53 8.60
N VAL A 100 2.83 -22.11 8.28
CA VAL A 100 1.60 -22.91 8.44
C VAL A 100 0.92 -23.03 7.07
N LYS A 101 0.47 -24.22 6.66
CA LYS A 101 -0.37 -24.37 5.45
C LYS A 101 -1.68 -23.62 5.66
N GLN A 102 -1.72 -22.36 5.25
CA GLN A 102 -2.90 -21.52 5.25
C GLN A 102 -3.48 -21.48 3.85
N LEU A 103 -4.80 -21.63 3.74
CA LEU A 103 -5.53 -21.29 2.52
C LEU A 103 -5.90 -19.81 2.63
N TRP A 104 -5.52 -19.03 1.63
CA TRP A 104 -5.87 -17.61 1.57
C TRP A 104 -7.10 -17.41 0.70
N GLU A 105 -8.01 -16.54 1.14
CA GLU A 105 -9.22 -16.19 0.39
C GLU A 105 -9.54 -14.69 0.51
N ILE A 106 -10.42 -14.20 -0.38
CA ILE A 106 -10.88 -12.81 -0.34
C ILE A 106 -11.73 -12.59 0.91
N ASN A 107 -11.46 -11.48 1.59
CA ASN A 107 -12.17 -11.01 2.76
C ASN A 107 -13.15 -9.89 2.39
N SER A 108 -14.46 -10.20 2.35
CA SER A 108 -15.51 -9.22 2.04
C SER A 108 -15.50 -8.03 2.99
N ASP A 109 -15.20 -8.25 4.27
CA ASP A 109 -15.19 -7.18 5.28
C ASP A 109 -14.00 -6.24 5.04
N GLY A 110 -12.86 -6.79 4.61
CA GLY A 110 -11.69 -6.01 4.17
C GLY A 110 -12.02 -5.09 3.00
N ARG A 111 -12.73 -5.61 2.00
CA ARG A 111 -13.24 -4.84 0.87
C ARG A 111 -14.19 -3.72 1.30
N ILE A 112 -15.21 -4.04 2.10
CA ILE A 112 -16.19 -3.05 2.60
C ILE A 112 -15.48 -1.93 3.37
N ASN A 113 -14.54 -2.29 4.25
CA ASN A 113 -13.76 -1.30 5.01
C ASN A 113 -12.93 -0.39 4.11
N PHE A 114 -12.30 -0.95 3.07
CA PHE A 114 -11.57 -0.17 2.07
C PHE A 114 -12.47 0.78 1.30
N GLU A 115 -13.61 0.31 0.77
CA GLU A 115 -14.57 1.12 0.04
C GLU A 115 -15.17 2.25 0.90
N ASN A 116 -15.46 1.96 2.18
CA ASN A 116 -15.93 2.95 3.14
C ASN A 116 -14.86 4.02 3.42
N GLY A 117 -13.61 3.61 3.65
CA GLY A 117 -12.49 4.53 3.83
C GLY A 117 -12.28 5.43 2.61
N LEU A 118 -12.33 4.84 1.41
CA LEU A 118 -12.20 5.57 0.15
C LEU A 118 -13.33 6.57 -0.06
N THR A 119 -14.58 6.16 0.19
CA THR A 119 -15.74 7.05 0.07
C THR A 119 -15.62 8.22 1.05
N ARG A 120 -15.23 7.95 2.30
CA ARG A 120 -15.01 8.97 3.32
C ARG A 120 -13.88 9.95 2.94
N LEU A 121 -12.78 9.46 2.36
CA LEU A 121 -11.69 10.32 1.87
C LEU A 121 -12.16 11.26 0.74
N VAL A 122 -12.90 10.72 -0.23
CA VAL A 122 -13.45 11.50 -1.34
C VAL A 122 -14.39 12.58 -0.80
N GLU A 123 -15.29 12.23 0.12
CA GLU A 123 -16.19 13.20 0.76
C GLU A 123 -15.44 14.28 1.54
N PHE A 124 -14.38 13.92 2.27
CA PHE A 124 -13.55 14.86 2.99
C PHE A 124 -12.89 15.87 2.03
N CYS A 125 -12.23 15.39 0.96
CA CYS A 125 -11.58 16.27 -0.01
C CYS A 125 -12.60 17.19 -0.70
N ASN A 126 -13.76 16.66 -1.09
CA ASN A 126 -14.83 17.46 -1.68
C ASN A 126 -15.35 18.55 -0.72
N LYS A 127 -15.49 18.25 0.57
CA LYS A 127 -15.93 19.24 1.59
C LYS A 127 -14.90 20.35 1.81
N SER A 128 -13.62 20.02 1.71
CA SER A 128 -12.51 20.98 1.80
C SER A 128 -12.19 21.67 0.47
N ASP A 129 -12.93 21.35 -0.59
CA ASP A 129 -12.66 21.75 -1.98
C ASP A 129 -11.23 21.44 -2.49
N ALA A 130 -10.60 20.45 -1.87
CA ALA A 130 -9.27 19.96 -2.21
C ALA A 130 -9.32 18.93 -3.35
N SER A 131 -8.23 18.82 -4.10
CA SER A 131 -8.08 17.75 -5.10
C SER A 131 -7.52 16.48 -4.46
N LEU A 132 -7.98 15.33 -4.92
CA LEU A 132 -7.52 14.01 -4.46
C LEU A 132 -6.83 13.25 -5.60
N VAL A 133 -5.61 12.79 -5.36
CA VAL A 133 -4.88 11.88 -6.25
C VAL A 133 -4.74 10.53 -5.56
N LEU A 134 -5.40 9.53 -6.15
CA LEU A 134 -5.29 8.14 -5.76
C LEU A 134 -4.11 7.52 -6.52
N VAL A 135 -3.10 7.04 -5.80
CA VAL A 135 -1.93 6.37 -6.39
C VAL A 135 -1.89 4.93 -5.91
N LEU A 136 -2.12 3.98 -6.82
CA LEU A 136 -1.94 2.56 -6.53
C LEU A 136 -0.45 2.22 -6.63
N GLN A 137 0.15 1.85 -5.51
CA GLN A 137 1.59 1.70 -5.40
C GLN A 137 2.18 0.53 -6.22
N PRO A 138 3.43 0.63 -6.69
CA PRO A 138 4.19 -0.50 -7.20
C PRO A 138 4.31 -1.62 -6.17
N SER A 139 4.35 -2.86 -6.65
CA SER A 139 4.47 -4.06 -5.83
C SER A 139 5.22 -5.15 -6.57
N LEU A 140 6.03 -5.92 -5.84
CA LEU A 140 6.75 -7.03 -6.46
C LEU A 140 5.77 -8.10 -6.99
N PHE A 141 4.57 -8.18 -6.41
CA PHE A 141 3.50 -9.10 -6.84
C PHE A 141 2.85 -8.72 -8.18
N THR A 142 2.96 -7.45 -8.59
CA THR A 142 2.38 -6.93 -9.82
C THR A 142 3.41 -6.61 -10.90
N LYS A 143 4.71 -6.69 -10.56
CA LYS A 143 5.83 -6.49 -11.48
C LYS A 143 5.79 -7.52 -12.61
N LYS A 144 5.97 -7.08 -13.86
CA LYS A 144 5.86 -7.93 -15.06
C LYS A 144 7.08 -8.81 -15.27
N VAL A 145 8.27 -8.27 -15.02
CA VAL A 145 9.55 -8.94 -15.24
C VAL A 145 10.37 -8.85 -13.97
N ALA A 146 10.54 -9.98 -13.29
CA ALA A 146 11.36 -10.07 -12.09
C ALA A 146 12.81 -10.45 -12.44
N SER A 147 13.77 -9.75 -11.84
CA SER A 147 15.19 -10.11 -11.81
C SER A 147 15.42 -11.41 -11.03
N SER A 148 16.60 -12.01 -11.17
CA SER A 148 16.95 -13.23 -10.42
C SER A 148 16.84 -13.03 -8.90
N TYR A 149 17.24 -11.87 -8.39
CA TYR A 149 17.10 -11.52 -6.98
C TYR A 149 15.62 -11.46 -6.53
N GLU A 150 14.78 -10.79 -7.31
CA GLU A 150 13.34 -10.68 -7.06
C GLU A 150 12.63 -12.04 -7.11
N ILE A 151 13.07 -12.93 -8.00
CA ILE A 151 12.58 -14.31 -8.05
C ILE A 151 12.91 -15.04 -6.75
N GLU A 152 14.10 -14.85 -6.18
CA GLU A 152 14.45 -15.46 -4.87
C GLU A 152 13.58 -14.92 -3.72
N LEU A 153 13.24 -13.64 -3.73
CA LEU A 153 12.29 -13.07 -2.76
C LEU A 153 10.91 -13.73 -2.90
N LEU A 154 10.41 -13.87 -4.14
CA LEU A 154 9.09 -14.45 -4.42
C LEU A 154 9.00 -15.95 -4.10
N LYS A 155 10.11 -16.69 -4.21
CA LYS A 155 10.14 -18.13 -3.83
C LYS A 155 9.82 -18.39 -2.37
N GLN A 156 10.02 -17.41 -1.50
CA GLN A 156 9.70 -17.51 -0.07
C GLN A 156 8.20 -17.32 0.18
N VAL A 157 7.45 -16.88 -0.82
CA VAL A 157 6.02 -16.61 -0.72
C VAL A 157 5.20 -17.81 -1.18
N ASN A 158 4.11 -18.10 -0.47
CA ASN A 158 3.15 -19.11 -0.88
C ASN A 158 2.50 -18.74 -2.23
N LEU A 159 2.44 -19.69 -3.18
CA LEU A 159 1.89 -19.43 -4.52
C LEU A 159 0.41 -18.97 -4.50
N ASN A 160 -0.41 -19.48 -3.58
CA ASN A 160 -1.79 -19.03 -3.45
C ASN A 160 -1.85 -17.59 -2.94
N PHE A 161 -0.98 -17.22 -2.00
CA PHE A 161 -0.85 -15.84 -1.54
C PHE A 161 -0.43 -14.91 -2.68
N TYR A 162 0.58 -15.30 -3.46
CA TYR A 162 1.03 -14.53 -4.62
C TYR A 162 -0.13 -14.25 -5.60
N ARG A 163 -0.88 -15.29 -5.96
CA ARG A 163 -2.02 -15.17 -6.88
C ARG A 163 -3.12 -14.30 -6.31
N LEU A 164 -3.44 -14.46 -5.04
CA LEU A 164 -4.49 -13.71 -4.39
C LEU A 164 -4.10 -12.23 -4.21
N MET A 165 -2.86 -11.95 -3.83
CA MET A 165 -2.34 -10.58 -3.74
C MET A 165 -2.49 -9.85 -5.08
N LYS A 166 -2.15 -10.52 -6.19
CA LYS A 166 -2.35 -9.96 -7.53
C LYS A 166 -3.82 -9.68 -7.83
N ALA A 167 -4.72 -10.62 -7.53
CA ALA A 167 -6.15 -10.43 -7.72
C ALA A 167 -6.71 -9.27 -6.86
N CYS A 168 -6.25 -9.12 -5.61
CA CYS A 168 -6.64 -8.00 -4.75
C CYS A 168 -6.15 -6.66 -5.31
N TYR A 169 -4.96 -6.61 -5.92
CA TYR A 169 -4.48 -5.40 -6.61
C TYR A 169 -5.35 -5.04 -7.81
N GLU A 170 -5.78 -6.03 -8.60
CA GLU A 170 -6.71 -5.83 -9.72
C GLU A 170 -8.07 -5.29 -9.22
N GLU A 171 -8.61 -5.85 -8.13
CA GLU A 171 -9.86 -5.40 -7.51
C GLU A 171 -9.73 -3.96 -6.93
N ILE A 172 -8.63 -3.66 -6.24
CA ILE A 172 -8.36 -2.30 -5.74
C ILE A 172 -8.28 -1.31 -6.89
N GLU A 173 -7.60 -1.66 -7.98
CA GLU A 173 -7.49 -0.80 -9.15
C GLU A 173 -8.86 -0.49 -9.77
N GLU A 174 -9.74 -1.49 -9.90
CA GLU A 174 -11.11 -1.29 -10.35
C GLU A 174 -11.90 -0.33 -9.44
N ILE A 175 -11.81 -0.54 -8.12
CA ILE A 175 -12.48 0.31 -7.12
C ILE A 175 -11.98 1.76 -7.21
N LEU A 176 -10.67 1.98 -7.33
CA LEU A 176 -10.07 3.32 -7.44
C LEU A 176 -10.46 4.00 -8.76
N ARG A 177 -10.44 3.28 -9.88
CA ARG A 177 -10.89 3.80 -11.19
C ARG A 177 -12.34 4.25 -11.16
N ALA A 178 -13.20 3.54 -10.45
CA ALA A 178 -14.62 3.89 -10.32
C ALA A 178 -14.87 5.19 -9.52
N LYS A 179 -13.87 5.72 -8.80
CA LYS A 179 -13.98 6.98 -8.04
C LYS A 179 -13.46 8.21 -8.78
N ILE A 180 -12.93 8.06 -9.99
CA ILE A 180 -12.44 9.18 -10.80
C ILE A 180 -13.59 10.18 -11.03
N GLY A 181 -13.29 11.47 -10.87
CA GLY A 181 -14.25 12.56 -11.00
C GLY A 181 -13.55 13.89 -11.26
N GLN A 182 -14.27 15.01 -11.15
CA GLN A 182 -13.76 16.34 -11.50
C GLN A 182 -12.50 16.75 -10.71
N LYS A 183 -12.45 16.45 -9.40
CA LYS A 183 -11.31 16.72 -8.51
C LYS A 183 -10.69 15.44 -7.93
N VAL A 184 -11.02 14.27 -8.51
CA VAL A 184 -10.49 12.97 -8.07
C VAL A 184 -9.78 12.31 -9.24
N PHE A 185 -8.47 12.18 -9.11
CA PHE A 185 -7.58 11.62 -10.12
C PHE A 185 -7.06 10.27 -9.66
N PHE A 186 -6.73 9.40 -10.62
CA PHE A 186 -6.16 8.09 -10.35
C PHE A 186 -4.95 7.82 -11.23
N ASN A 187 -3.87 7.32 -10.61
CA ASN A 187 -2.70 6.83 -11.30
C ASN A 187 -2.30 5.44 -10.77
N SER A 188 -2.29 4.44 -11.65
CA SER A 188 -1.77 3.11 -11.32
C SER A 188 -0.26 3.09 -11.51
N ALA A 189 0.50 3.07 -10.41
CA ALA A 189 1.96 3.00 -10.42
C ALA A 189 2.47 1.55 -10.33
N ILE A 190 1.61 0.55 -10.56
CA ILE A 190 1.97 -0.88 -10.41
C ILE A 190 3.14 -1.31 -11.29
N THR A 191 3.30 -0.69 -12.47
CA THR A 191 4.38 -0.98 -13.43
C THR A 191 5.59 -0.07 -13.30
N LEU A 192 5.60 0.83 -12.32
CA LEU A 192 6.65 1.85 -12.18
C LEU A 192 8.05 1.23 -12.12
N MET A 193 8.16 0.07 -11.47
CA MET A 193 9.44 -0.62 -11.25
C MET A 193 9.81 -1.66 -12.33
N ASP A 194 9.02 -1.77 -13.41
CA ASP A 194 9.25 -2.78 -14.46
C ASP A 194 10.54 -2.53 -15.26
N SER A 195 10.94 -1.26 -15.43
CA SER A 195 12.10 -0.86 -16.25
C SER A 195 13.42 -0.78 -15.45
N CYS A 196 13.37 -1.03 -14.14
CA CYS A 196 14.53 -0.94 -13.27
C CYS A 196 15.56 -2.02 -13.61
N LYS A 197 16.78 -1.61 -14.02
CA LYS A 197 17.89 -2.55 -14.28
C LYS A 197 18.35 -3.28 -13.02
N ILE A 198 18.38 -2.56 -11.90
CA ILE A 198 18.68 -3.09 -10.56
C ILE A 198 17.38 -3.06 -9.79
N SER A 199 17.04 -4.15 -9.10
CA SER A 199 15.82 -4.20 -8.31
C SER A 199 15.87 -3.16 -7.19
N PRO A 200 14.87 -2.28 -7.07
CA PRO A 200 14.76 -1.37 -5.95
C PRO A 200 14.12 -2.03 -4.72
N TYR A 201 13.67 -3.29 -4.82
CA TYR A 201 12.97 -3.98 -3.73
C TYR A 201 13.95 -4.49 -2.67
N ILE A 202 13.71 -4.17 -1.41
CA ILE A 202 14.47 -4.71 -0.27
C ILE A 202 13.86 -6.04 0.17
N ASP A 203 12.53 -6.11 0.16
CA ASP A 203 11.74 -7.31 0.38
C ASP A 203 10.54 -7.32 -0.58
N THR A 204 9.54 -8.16 -0.35
CA THR A 204 8.36 -8.24 -1.24
C THR A 204 7.46 -7.01 -1.22
N PHE A 205 7.71 -6.03 -0.34
CA PHE A 205 6.82 -4.91 -0.03
C PHE A 205 7.51 -3.55 -0.01
N HIS A 206 8.76 -3.49 0.45
CA HIS A 206 9.51 -2.25 0.66
C HIS A 206 10.55 -2.04 -0.44
N VAL A 207 10.81 -0.77 -0.73
CA VAL A 207 11.83 -0.35 -1.69
C VAL A 207 12.91 0.50 -1.02
N ASP A 208 14.09 0.51 -1.62
CA ASP A 208 15.23 1.32 -1.22
C ASP A 208 15.11 2.79 -1.66
N ASP A 209 16.18 3.56 -1.49
CA ASP A 209 16.22 4.97 -1.86
C ASP A 209 16.01 5.17 -3.38
N SER A 210 16.45 4.25 -4.24
CA SER A 210 16.24 4.33 -5.69
C SER A 210 14.78 4.09 -6.08
N GLY A 211 14.09 3.21 -5.38
CA GLY A 211 12.65 3.04 -5.55
C GLY A 211 11.87 4.25 -5.03
N ASN A 212 12.26 4.79 -3.87
CA ASN A 212 11.66 6.01 -3.34
C ASN A 212 11.84 7.21 -4.30
N GLN A 213 12.98 7.30 -4.98
CA GLN A 213 13.23 8.30 -6.01
C GLN A 213 12.23 8.18 -7.17
N GLN A 214 12.04 6.98 -7.72
CA GLN A 214 11.08 6.78 -8.82
C GLN A 214 9.63 7.06 -8.43
N ILE A 215 9.24 6.71 -7.20
CA ILE A 215 7.91 7.04 -6.67
C ILE A 215 7.74 8.56 -6.58
N ALA A 216 8.75 9.27 -6.05
CA ALA A 216 8.72 10.72 -5.94
C ALA A 216 8.61 11.41 -7.30
N GLU A 217 9.40 10.98 -8.29
CA GLU A 217 9.36 11.49 -9.67
C GLU A 217 7.99 11.24 -10.33
N CYS A 218 7.44 10.03 -10.17
CA CYS A 218 6.11 9.71 -10.69
C CYS A 218 5.02 10.61 -10.09
N ILE A 219 5.08 10.86 -8.78
CA ILE A 219 4.14 11.76 -8.10
C ILE A 219 4.37 13.21 -8.53
N PHE A 220 5.62 13.65 -8.64
CA PHE A 220 5.96 14.99 -9.11
C PHE A 220 5.37 15.28 -10.50
N ASP A 221 5.51 14.35 -11.45
CA ASP A 221 4.92 14.45 -12.78
C ASP A 221 3.38 14.47 -12.77
N LEU A 222 2.74 13.86 -11.77
CA LEU A 222 1.30 13.98 -11.57
C LEU A 222 0.95 15.38 -11.06
N VAL A 223 1.64 15.88 -10.05
CA VAL A 223 1.42 17.23 -9.50
C VAL A 223 1.55 18.29 -10.60
N LYS A 224 2.59 18.21 -11.43
CA LYS A 224 2.83 19.15 -12.54
C LYS A 224 1.70 19.20 -13.57
N ARG A 225 0.97 18.09 -13.77
CA ARG A 225 -0.13 18.02 -14.74
C ARG A 225 -1.46 18.53 -14.20
N LEU A 226 -1.59 18.67 -12.88
CA LEU A 226 -2.81 19.07 -12.20
C LEU A 226 -2.82 20.56 -11.82
N ARG A 227 -1.69 21.25 -11.97
CA ARG A 227 -1.59 22.71 -11.90
C ARG A 227 -1.68 23.30 -13.30
#